data_AF-A0A5J6PDB2-F1
#
_entry.id   AF-A0A5J6PDB2-F1
#
_cell.length_a   1.000
_cell.length_b   1.000
_cell.length_c   1.000
_cell.angle_alpha   90.00
_cell.angle_beta   90.00
_cell.angle_gamma   90.00
#
_symmetry.space_group_name_H-M   'P 1'
#
loop_
_entity.id
_entity.type
_entity.pdbx_description
1 polymer ?
#
loop_
_entity_poly.entity_id
_entity_poly.type
_entity_poly.pdbx_seq_one_letter_code
_entity_poly.pdbx_strand_id
1 'polypeptide(L)'
;MQDYSKQAMLNFLDYVANKHLINGSTAKNWRSASSQFLELLDEHESQDLRTLDTDHLSQRYAHSKNNSVRPDSVRIYLARFRSAYENFIKYADDRVNYRPISASKMKTTGNTVVRTRARPVKPTVATQETTSQPTSAQQQNNFQGSINFPIPISGGRIVVISNLPHQLNKTDADKVLAVIRALVTPELEN
;
A
#
# COMPACT_ATOMS: atom_id res chain seq x y z
N MET A 1 -10.92 -28.40 16.75
CA MET A 1 -11.16 -27.02 17.20
C MET A 1 -10.56 -26.06 16.20
N GLN A 2 -11.29 -25.03 15.81
CA GLN A 2 -10.75 -23.95 14.99
C GLN A 2 -9.85 -23.09 15.90
N ASP A 3 -8.63 -22.78 15.43
CA ASP A 3 -7.65 -21.99 16.18
C ASP A 3 -7.65 -20.56 15.65
N TYR A 4 -7.97 -19.62 16.53
CA TYR A 4 -8.08 -18.18 16.26
C TYR A 4 -6.97 -17.38 16.95
N SER A 5 -5.90 -18.04 17.41
CA SER A 5 -4.79 -17.38 18.09
C SER A 5 -3.93 -16.50 17.17
N LYS A 6 -3.16 -15.60 17.77
CA LYS A 6 -2.07 -14.84 17.12
C LYS A 6 -1.15 -15.74 16.29
N GLN A 7 -0.79 -16.91 16.82
CA GLN A 7 0.09 -17.84 16.13
C GLN A 7 -0.59 -18.46 14.90
N ALA A 8 -1.88 -18.79 14.99
CA ALA A 8 -2.65 -19.26 13.84
C ALA A 8 -2.71 -18.21 12.72
N MET A 9 -2.85 -16.93 13.06
CA MET A 9 -2.83 -15.84 12.08
C MET A 9 -1.46 -15.71 11.40
N LEU A 10 -0.35 -15.81 12.15
CA LEU A 10 1.00 -15.78 11.57
C LEU A 10 1.22 -16.98 10.62
N ASN A 11 0.82 -18.17 11.04
CA ASN A 11 0.89 -19.38 10.22
C ASN A 11 0.05 -19.26 8.94
N PHE A 12 -1.13 -18.64 9.03
CA PHE A 12 -1.98 -18.35 7.88
C PHE A 12 -1.28 -17.41 6.89
N LEU A 13 -0.62 -16.36 7.37
CA LEU A 13 0.11 -15.41 6.52
C LEU A 13 1.25 -16.10 5.76
N ASP A 14 1.99 -16.99 6.43
CA ASP A 14 3.03 -17.79 5.80
C ASP A 14 2.43 -18.81 4.82
N TYR A 15 1.29 -19.43 5.14
CA TYR A 15 0.57 -20.33 4.25
C TYR A 15 0.15 -19.65 2.94
N VAL A 16 -0.53 -18.49 3.00
CA VAL A 16 -0.98 -17.80 1.78
C VAL A 16 0.18 -17.28 0.93
N ALA A 17 1.30 -16.92 1.56
CA ALA A 17 2.52 -16.53 0.87
C ALA A 17 3.18 -17.73 0.17
N ASN A 18 3.44 -18.81 0.89
CA ASN A 18 4.12 -19.99 0.37
C ASN A 18 3.32 -20.73 -0.70
N LYS A 19 1.99 -20.78 -0.55
CA LYS A 19 1.09 -21.37 -1.54
C LYS A 19 0.76 -20.43 -2.71
N HIS A 20 1.34 -19.22 -2.73
CA HIS A 20 1.15 -18.23 -3.79
C HIS A 20 -0.35 -17.92 -4.05
N LEU A 21 -1.19 -18.00 -3.01
CA LEU A 21 -2.63 -17.78 -3.13
C LEU A 21 -2.95 -16.29 -3.33
N ILE A 22 -2.01 -15.42 -2.95
CA ILE A 22 -2.04 -13.98 -3.17
C ILE A 22 -0.71 -13.53 -3.81
N ASN A 23 -0.70 -12.34 -4.41
CA ASN A 23 0.52 -11.74 -4.94
C ASN A 23 1.58 -11.58 -3.83
N GLY A 24 2.85 -11.88 -4.12
CA GLY A 24 3.95 -11.79 -3.14
C GLY A 24 4.12 -10.40 -2.50
N SER A 25 3.85 -9.32 -3.25
CA SER A 25 3.82 -7.96 -2.70
C SER A 25 2.69 -7.76 -1.68
N THR A 26 1.50 -8.31 -1.97
CA THR A 26 0.35 -8.31 -1.05
C THR A 26 0.65 -9.15 0.19
N ALA A 27 1.25 -10.32 0.03
CA ALA A 27 1.67 -11.17 1.15
C ALA A 27 2.66 -10.45 2.07
N LYS A 28 3.68 -9.80 1.50
CA LYS A 28 4.65 -9.00 2.27
C LYS A 28 3.97 -7.83 2.99
N ASN A 29 3.06 -7.13 2.33
CA ASN A 29 2.30 -6.02 2.91
C ASN A 29 1.41 -6.48 4.07
N TRP A 30 0.74 -7.62 3.92
CA TRP A 30 -0.06 -8.22 4.99
C TRP A 30 0.81 -8.66 6.15
N ARG A 31 1.91 -9.38 5.89
CA ARG A 31 2.86 -9.82 6.93
C ARG A 31 3.38 -8.64 7.74
N SER A 32 3.86 -7.60 7.06
CA SER A 32 4.43 -6.42 7.70
C SER A 32 3.42 -5.67 8.55
N ALA A 33 2.19 -5.47 8.05
CA ALA A 33 1.14 -4.81 8.82
C ALA A 33 0.69 -5.66 10.02
N SER A 34 0.41 -6.94 9.79
CA SER A 34 -0.04 -7.85 10.83
C SER A 34 0.97 -8.04 11.94
N SER A 35 2.27 -8.15 11.65
CA SER A 35 3.29 -8.24 12.70
C SER A 35 3.25 -7.04 13.64
N GLN A 36 3.17 -5.82 13.12
CA GLN A 36 3.15 -4.61 13.94
C GLN A 36 1.89 -4.49 14.80
N PHE A 37 0.73 -4.91 14.29
CA PHE A 37 -0.50 -4.90 15.08
C PHE A 37 -0.55 -6.04 16.09
N LEU A 38 -0.13 -7.26 15.70
CA LEU A 38 -0.10 -8.44 16.56
C LEU A 38 0.87 -8.31 17.75
N GLU A 39 1.90 -7.48 17.63
CA GLU A 39 2.81 -7.13 18.74
C GLU A 39 2.14 -6.29 19.83
N LEU A 40 1.05 -5.60 19.51
CA LEU A 40 0.34 -4.73 20.46
C LEU A 40 -0.73 -5.46 21.26
N LEU A 41 -1.04 -6.73 20.94
CA LEU A 41 -2.14 -7.45 21.58
C LEU A 41 -1.78 -7.81 23.01
N ASP A 42 -2.79 -7.75 23.87
CA ASP A 42 -2.71 -8.31 25.22
C ASP A 42 -2.76 -9.84 25.17
N GLU A 43 -2.44 -10.51 26.28
CA GLU A 43 -2.41 -11.98 26.34
C GLU A 43 -3.77 -12.59 25.95
N HIS A 44 -4.87 -12.01 26.45
CA HIS A 44 -6.23 -12.47 26.14
C HIS A 44 -6.59 -12.31 24.65
N GLU A 45 -6.27 -11.16 24.07
CA GLU A 45 -6.51 -10.89 22.64
C GLU A 45 -5.63 -11.79 21.75
N SER A 46 -4.43 -12.13 22.22
CA SER A 46 -3.50 -13.01 21.51
C SER A 46 -3.98 -14.46 21.44
N GLN A 47 -4.84 -14.89 22.36
CA GLN A 47 -5.42 -16.24 22.35
C GLN A 47 -6.65 -16.36 21.45
N ASP A 48 -7.48 -15.32 21.36
CA ASP A 48 -8.66 -15.30 20.49
C ASP A 48 -8.83 -13.96 19.77
N LEU A 49 -8.42 -13.94 18.50
CA LEU A 49 -8.45 -12.75 17.66
C LEU A 49 -9.87 -12.32 17.27
N ARG A 50 -10.92 -13.13 17.49
CA ARG A 50 -12.30 -12.79 17.13
C ARG A 50 -12.87 -11.64 17.97
N THR A 51 -12.30 -11.42 19.14
CA THR A 51 -12.69 -10.36 20.07
C THR A 51 -12.01 -9.01 19.75
N LEU A 52 -11.14 -8.97 18.74
CA LEU A 52 -10.38 -7.78 18.40
C LEU A 52 -11.25 -6.64 17.86
N ASP A 53 -11.11 -5.49 18.50
CA ASP A 53 -11.53 -4.21 17.95
C ASP A 53 -10.39 -3.59 17.15
N THR A 54 -10.50 -3.66 15.82
CA THR A 54 -9.48 -3.12 14.91
C THR A 54 -9.35 -1.58 14.97
N ASP A 55 -10.40 -0.85 15.35
CA ASP A 55 -10.34 0.60 15.49
C ASP A 55 -9.58 0.97 16.76
N HIS A 56 -9.84 0.29 17.88
CA HIS A 56 -9.07 0.46 19.11
C HIS A 56 -7.58 0.09 18.91
N LEU A 57 -7.31 -0.99 18.17
CA LEU A 57 -5.94 -1.39 17.81
C LEU A 57 -5.19 -0.30 17.03
N SER A 58 -5.89 0.43 16.16
CA SER A 58 -5.32 1.53 15.39
C SER A 58 -4.88 2.71 16.28
N GLN A 59 -5.65 3.00 17.33
CA GLN A 59 -5.32 4.03 18.32
C GLN A 59 -4.09 3.62 19.14
N ARG A 60 -4.06 2.36 19.62
CA ARG A 60 -2.91 1.79 20.34
C ARG A 60 -1.63 1.85 19.49
N TYR A 61 -1.74 1.55 18.20
CA TYR A 61 -0.62 1.64 17.27
C TYR A 61 -0.10 3.07 17.09
N ALA A 62 -1.00 4.04 16.93
CA ALA A 62 -0.62 5.45 16.83
C ALA A 62 0.08 5.95 18.11
N HIS A 63 -0.46 5.58 19.29
CA HIS A 63 0.14 5.90 20.59
C HIS A 63 1.50 5.22 20.80
N SER A 64 1.63 3.94 20.47
CA SER A 64 2.89 3.17 20.61
C SER A 64 4.05 3.77 19.80
N LYS A 65 3.75 4.43 18.67
CA LYS A 65 4.76 5.10 17.85
C LYS A 65 5.00 6.56 18.23
N ASN A 66 4.56 7.00 19.41
CA ASN A 66 4.70 8.38 19.91
C ASN A 66 4.24 9.43 18.88
N ASN A 67 3.18 9.16 18.12
CA ASN A 67 2.71 10.02 17.02
C ASN A 67 3.74 10.32 15.91
N SER A 68 4.86 9.59 15.86
CA SER A 68 5.89 9.74 14.82
C SER A 68 5.41 9.20 13.47
N VAL A 69 4.41 8.31 13.48
CA VAL A 69 3.80 7.77 12.26
C VAL A 69 2.69 8.70 11.77
N ARG A 70 2.77 9.10 10.49
CA ARG A 70 1.74 9.92 9.85
C ARG A 70 0.38 9.20 9.88
N PRO A 71 -0.73 9.91 10.14
CA PRO A 71 -2.08 9.31 10.18
C PRO A 71 -2.45 8.54 8.90
N ASP A 72 -1.98 9.02 7.74
CA ASP A 72 -2.18 8.34 6.46
C ASP A 72 -1.52 6.96 6.41
N SER A 73 -0.31 6.84 6.98
CA SER A 73 0.40 5.57 7.10
C SER A 73 -0.33 4.61 8.04
N VAL A 74 -0.83 5.09 9.18
CA VAL A 74 -1.65 4.28 10.11
C VAL A 74 -2.85 3.71 9.39
N ARG A 75 -3.57 4.54 8.62
CA ARG A 75 -4.74 4.11 7.83
C ARG A 75 -4.38 3.04 6.79
N ILE A 76 -3.27 3.19 6.08
CA ILE A 76 -2.81 2.22 5.08
C ILE A 76 -2.47 0.87 5.75
N TYR A 77 -1.74 0.91 6.86
CA TYR A 77 -1.39 -0.29 7.61
C TYR A 77 -2.63 -0.97 8.18
N LEU A 78 -3.58 -0.21 8.73
CA LEU A 78 -4.85 -0.72 9.23
C LEU A 78 -5.66 -1.41 8.12
N ALA A 79 -5.76 -0.80 6.93
CA ALA A 79 -6.48 -1.40 5.81
C ALA A 79 -5.85 -2.74 5.36
N ARG A 80 -4.52 -2.83 5.37
CA ARG A 80 -3.78 -4.07 5.07
C ARG A 80 -4.03 -5.12 6.14
N PHE A 81 -3.98 -4.74 7.41
CA PHE A 81 -4.27 -5.61 8.54
C PHE A 81 -5.71 -6.14 8.50
N ARG A 82 -6.71 -5.27 8.32
CA ARG A 82 -8.12 -5.66 8.18
C ARG A 82 -8.33 -6.67 7.05
N SER A 83 -7.73 -6.42 5.88
CA SER A 83 -7.79 -7.35 4.76
C SER A 83 -7.23 -8.73 5.12
N ALA A 84 -6.08 -8.77 5.81
CA ALA A 84 -5.47 -10.01 6.26
C ALA A 84 -6.30 -10.71 7.35
N TYR A 85 -6.81 -9.95 8.31
CA TYR A 85 -7.63 -10.42 9.42
C TYR A 85 -8.94 -11.06 8.93
N GLU A 86 -9.69 -10.39 8.06
CA GLU A 86 -10.94 -10.94 7.52
C GLU A 86 -10.71 -12.24 6.73
N ASN A 87 -9.61 -12.29 5.96
CA ASN A 87 -9.23 -13.49 5.24
C ASN A 87 -8.80 -14.61 6.21
N PHE A 88 -8.11 -14.27 7.29
CA PHE A 88 -7.76 -15.22 8.34
C PHE A 88 -9.00 -15.79 9.03
N ILE A 89 -9.98 -14.96 9.42
CA ILE A 89 -11.22 -15.43 10.05
C ILE A 89 -11.96 -16.39 9.11
N LYS A 90 -12.08 -16.07 7.82
CA LYS A 90 -12.69 -16.96 6.82
C LYS A 90 -11.92 -18.27 6.65
N TYR A 91 -10.59 -18.20 6.65
CA TYR A 91 -9.75 -19.39 6.59
C TYR A 91 -9.89 -20.25 7.84
N ALA A 92 -9.95 -19.64 9.03
CA ALA A 92 -10.10 -20.34 10.29
C ALA A 92 -11.48 -21.01 10.41
N ASP A 93 -12.53 -20.38 9.85
CA ASP A 93 -13.88 -20.92 9.78
C ASP A 93 -13.98 -22.12 8.82
N ASP A 94 -13.54 -21.96 7.57
CA ASP A 94 -13.53 -23.02 6.55
C ASP A 94 -12.16 -23.16 5.87
N ARG A 95 -11.30 -23.99 6.46
CA ARG A 95 -9.95 -24.26 5.91
C ARG A 95 -9.97 -25.01 4.58
N VAL A 96 -11.01 -25.79 4.30
CA VAL A 96 -11.06 -26.71 3.16
C VAL A 96 -11.45 -25.96 1.89
N ASN A 97 -12.42 -25.05 1.99
CA ASN A 97 -12.92 -24.30 0.84
C ASN A 97 -12.38 -22.87 0.76
N TYR A 98 -11.47 -22.47 1.67
CA TYR A 98 -10.94 -21.13 1.70
C TYR A 98 -10.33 -20.71 0.36
N ARG A 99 -10.76 -19.55 -0.14
CA ARG A 99 -10.12 -18.83 -1.25
C ARG A 99 -9.90 -17.39 -0.84
N PRO A 100 -8.67 -16.85 -1.02
CA PRO A 100 -8.39 -15.48 -0.61
C PRO A 100 -9.16 -14.47 -1.44
N ILE A 101 -9.77 -13.54 -0.73
CA ILE A 101 -10.43 -12.38 -1.32
C ILE A 101 -9.35 -11.31 -1.42
N SER A 102 -8.84 -11.09 -2.64
CA SER A 102 -7.96 -9.96 -2.90
C SER A 102 -8.68 -8.65 -2.61
N ALA A 103 -7.99 -7.70 -1.99
CA ALA A 103 -8.51 -6.36 -1.65
C ALA A 103 -9.15 -5.64 -2.85
N SER A 104 -8.79 -5.98 -4.10
CA SER A 104 -9.45 -5.42 -5.30
C SER A 104 -10.89 -5.94 -5.52
N LYS A 105 -11.25 -7.11 -4.98
CA LYS A 105 -12.62 -7.65 -5.05
C LYS A 105 -13.47 -7.27 -3.84
N MET A 106 -12.87 -6.70 -2.79
CA MET A 106 -13.57 -6.26 -1.59
C MET A 106 -14.19 -4.86 -1.77
N LYS A 107 -14.85 -4.65 -2.92
CA LYS A 107 -15.84 -3.59 -3.09
C LYS A 107 -17.20 -4.24 -2.90
N THR A 108 -17.72 -4.05 -1.70
CA THR A 108 -19.11 -4.26 -1.31
C THR A 108 -20.06 -3.92 -2.46
N THR A 109 -20.86 -4.92 -2.84
CA THR A 109 -22.21 -4.78 -3.39
C THR A 109 -22.96 -3.73 -2.58
N GLY A 110 -23.04 -2.52 -3.11
CA GLY A 110 -23.63 -1.36 -2.46
C GLY A 110 -23.73 -0.18 -3.42
N ASN A 111 -24.81 -0.21 -4.21
CA ASN A 111 -25.47 0.90 -4.90
C ASN A 111 -24.66 1.86 -5.82
N THR A 112 -25.07 1.86 -7.08
CA THR A 112 -24.88 2.90 -8.11
C THR A 112 -25.09 4.31 -7.58
N VAL A 113 -24.15 5.23 -7.78
CA VAL A 113 -24.38 6.58 -8.38
C VAL A 113 -23.08 7.09 -9.00
N VAL A 114 -23.15 7.32 -10.32
CA VAL A 114 -22.25 8.18 -11.09
C VAL A 114 -22.44 9.63 -10.65
N ARG A 115 -21.39 10.30 -10.16
CA ARG A 115 -21.21 11.75 -10.38
C ARG A 115 -19.79 12.22 -10.05
N THR A 116 -19.07 12.49 -11.13
CA THR A 116 -18.32 13.71 -11.46
C THR A 116 -17.83 14.58 -10.30
N ARG A 117 -16.49 14.71 -10.26
CA ARG A 117 -15.66 15.86 -9.85
C ARG A 117 -16.32 16.88 -8.90
N ALA A 118 -15.71 17.05 -7.73
CA ALA A 118 -14.93 18.25 -7.42
C ALA A 118 -14.12 18.04 -6.13
N ARG A 119 -12.81 18.19 -6.28
CA ARG A 119 -11.89 18.43 -5.16
C ARG A 119 -12.15 19.86 -4.67
N PRO A 120 -12.00 20.15 -3.37
CA PRO A 120 -10.74 20.78 -3.01
C PRO A 120 -10.13 20.10 -1.79
N VAL A 121 -8.87 19.71 -1.96
CA VAL A 121 -7.95 19.40 -0.88
C VAL A 121 -6.93 20.50 -0.95
N LYS A 122 -6.75 21.19 0.16
CA LYS A 122 -5.53 21.89 0.48
C LYS A 122 -5.13 21.51 1.91
N PRO A 123 -3.84 21.57 2.24
CA PRO A 123 -3.05 20.36 2.29
C PRO A 123 -2.31 20.18 3.62
N THR A 124 -1.87 18.94 3.82
CA THR A 124 -0.63 18.55 4.47
C THR A 124 0.40 19.66 4.65
N VAL A 125 0.95 19.77 5.86
CA VAL A 125 2.39 19.99 6.05
C VAL A 125 2.88 18.99 7.11
N ALA A 126 3.61 17.99 6.65
CA ALA A 126 4.71 17.44 7.41
C ALA A 126 5.86 18.42 7.22
N THR A 127 6.39 18.99 8.30
CA THR A 127 7.66 19.72 8.26
C THR A 127 8.77 18.69 8.13
N GLN A 128 9.45 18.75 7.00
CA GLN A 128 10.78 18.19 6.82
C GLN A 128 11.74 18.87 7.79
N GLU A 129 12.54 18.03 8.44
CA GLU A 129 13.86 18.34 8.95
C GLU A 129 13.87 19.34 10.12
N THR A 130 14.86 19.23 11.00
CA THR A 130 15.04 20.22 12.05
C THR A 130 15.18 21.58 11.36
N THR A 131 14.14 22.40 11.50
CA THR A 131 14.03 23.79 11.05
C THR A 131 13.76 24.00 9.54
N SER A 132 12.46 24.15 9.26
CA SER A 132 11.86 25.20 8.42
C SER A 132 12.02 25.19 6.88
N GLN A 133 11.02 24.55 6.24
CA GLN A 133 10.26 24.98 5.04
C GLN A 133 10.94 25.12 3.64
N PRO A 134 10.16 25.03 2.52
CA PRO A 134 8.87 24.37 2.33
C PRO A 134 8.81 23.42 1.11
N THR A 135 7.95 22.42 1.27
CA THR A 135 7.63 21.33 0.35
C THR A 135 6.66 21.76 -0.76
N SER A 136 7.01 21.53 -2.02
CA SER A 136 6.04 21.56 -3.14
C SER A 136 5.32 20.21 -3.23
N ALA A 137 4.00 20.24 -3.09
CA ALA A 137 3.12 19.10 -3.17
C ALA A 137 2.97 18.57 -4.62
N GLN A 138 3.30 17.30 -4.88
CA GLN A 138 2.93 16.62 -6.12
C GLN A 138 2.30 15.24 -5.88
N GLN A 139 0.99 15.23 -6.08
CA GLN A 139 0.13 14.21 -6.71
C GLN A 139 0.56 12.73 -6.62
N GLN A 140 -0.14 12.00 -5.74
CA GLN A 140 -0.20 10.55 -5.73
C GLN A 140 -0.91 10.03 -7.00
N ASN A 141 -0.14 9.68 -8.02
CA ASN A 141 -0.61 8.80 -9.08
C ASN A 141 -0.27 7.36 -8.70
N ASN A 142 -1.31 6.62 -8.31
CA ASN A 142 -1.25 5.24 -7.88
C ASN A 142 -1.06 4.31 -9.09
N PHE A 143 0.17 4.22 -9.62
CA PHE A 143 0.54 3.22 -10.62
C PHE A 143 1.09 1.98 -9.91
N GLN A 144 0.22 1.02 -9.60
CA GLN A 144 0.68 -0.30 -9.16
C GLN A 144 1.43 -0.98 -10.32
N GLY A 145 2.73 -1.25 -10.13
CA GLY A 145 3.59 -1.86 -11.14
C GLY A 145 4.55 -0.89 -11.84
N SER A 146 4.88 0.24 -11.21
CA SER A 146 5.90 1.17 -11.70
C SER A 146 7.29 0.56 -11.77
N ILE A 147 7.89 0.55 -12.95
CA ILE A 147 9.28 0.13 -13.16
C ILE A 147 10.17 1.38 -13.22
N ASN A 148 11.31 1.33 -12.54
CA ASN A 148 12.36 2.34 -12.67
C ASN A 148 13.39 1.84 -13.66
N PHE A 149 13.59 2.56 -14.75
CA PHE A 149 14.49 2.15 -15.83
C PHE A 149 15.64 3.15 -16.00
N PRO A 150 16.89 2.75 -15.71
CA PRO A 150 18.06 3.59 -15.93
C PRO A 150 18.45 3.60 -17.42
N ILE A 151 18.57 4.80 -17.99
CA ILE A 151 18.98 5.03 -19.36
C ILE A 151 20.31 5.78 -19.34
N PRO A 152 21.42 5.15 -19.75
CA PRO A 152 22.68 5.87 -19.93
C PRO A 152 22.56 6.87 -21.08
N ILE A 153 23.06 8.08 -20.88
CA ILE A 153 23.11 9.14 -21.91
C ILE A 153 24.55 9.63 -22.10
N SER A 154 24.79 10.38 -23.18
CA SER A 154 26.10 10.91 -23.53
C SER A 154 26.76 11.72 -22.40
N GLY A 155 28.06 11.51 -22.21
CA GLY A 155 28.85 12.15 -21.16
C GLY A 155 28.81 11.43 -19.80
N GLY A 156 28.58 10.10 -19.79
CA GLY A 156 28.66 9.29 -18.57
C GLY A 156 27.54 9.52 -17.55
N ARG A 157 26.46 10.20 -17.95
CA ARG A 157 25.30 10.50 -17.10
C ARG A 157 24.24 9.42 -17.29
N ILE A 158 23.46 9.17 -16.24
CA ILE A 158 22.35 8.21 -16.25
C ILE A 158 21.06 8.96 -15.94
N VAL A 159 20.07 8.83 -16.81
CA VAL A 159 18.71 9.32 -16.59
C VAL A 159 17.86 8.17 -16.10
N VAL A 160 17.19 8.32 -14.96
CA VAL A 160 16.28 7.30 -14.43
C VAL A 160 14.85 7.72 -14.73
N ILE A 161 14.15 6.95 -15.58
CA ILE A 161 12.71 7.11 -15.74
C ILE A 161 12.04 6.35 -14.61
N SER A 162 11.39 7.09 -13.71
CA SER A 162 10.65 6.53 -12.59
C SER A 162 9.16 6.48 -12.88
N ASN A 163 8.46 5.56 -12.23
CA ASN A 163 7.01 5.49 -12.26
C ASN A 163 6.39 5.07 -13.62
N LEU A 164 7.12 4.33 -14.44
CA LEU A 164 6.62 3.87 -15.74
C LEU A 164 5.63 2.71 -15.57
N PRO A 165 4.41 2.76 -16.15
CA PRO A 165 3.45 1.66 -16.02
C PRO A 165 3.98 0.38 -16.67
N HIS A 166 3.69 -0.78 -16.05
CA HIS A 166 4.09 -2.11 -16.55
C HIS A 166 3.61 -2.41 -17.98
N GLN A 167 2.51 -1.81 -18.41
CA GLN A 167 2.03 -1.90 -19.79
C GLN A 167 1.91 -0.49 -20.37
N LEU A 168 2.88 -0.13 -21.22
CA LEU A 168 2.87 1.10 -21.98
C LEU A 168 2.63 0.76 -23.45
N ASN A 169 1.51 1.23 -24.01
CA ASN A 169 1.25 1.08 -25.44
C ASN A 169 2.06 2.11 -26.25
N LYS A 170 2.20 1.88 -27.56
CA LYS A 170 2.97 2.75 -28.46
C LYS A 170 2.49 4.21 -28.43
N THR A 171 1.18 4.43 -28.46
CA THR A 171 0.57 5.77 -28.47
C THR A 171 0.89 6.58 -27.21
N ASP A 172 0.88 5.93 -26.04
CA ASP A 172 1.18 6.59 -24.76
C ASP A 172 2.69 6.82 -24.60
N ALA A 173 3.53 5.91 -25.12
CA ALA A 173 4.97 6.13 -25.20
C ALA A 173 5.31 7.35 -26.08
N ASP A 174 4.66 7.51 -27.23
CA ASP A 174 4.83 8.68 -28.11
C ASP A 174 4.48 10.00 -27.40
N LYS A 175 3.45 10.02 -26.54
CA LYS A 175 3.11 11.20 -25.74
C LYS A 175 4.21 11.54 -24.74
N VAL A 176 4.73 10.54 -24.03
CA VAL A 176 5.84 10.74 -23.08
C VAL A 176 7.08 11.27 -23.82
N LEU A 177 7.38 10.70 -24.99
CA LEU A 177 8.48 11.16 -25.83
C LEU A 177 8.30 12.62 -26.30
N ALA A 178 7.08 13.01 -26.68
CA ALA A 178 6.77 14.38 -27.08
C ALA A 178 7.03 15.38 -25.94
N VAL A 179 6.66 15.05 -24.71
CA VAL A 179 6.95 15.88 -23.53
C VAL A 179 8.45 15.99 -23.30
N ILE A 180 9.17 14.87 -23.35
CA ILE A 180 10.63 14.89 -23.17
C ILE A 180 11.28 15.78 -24.22
N ARG A 181 10.90 15.65 -25.49
CA ARG A 181 11.40 16.50 -26.59
C ARG A 181 11.10 17.98 -26.38
N ALA A 182 9.93 18.32 -25.87
CA ALA A 182 9.55 19.71 -25.58
C ALA A 182 10.38 20.34 -24.45
N LEU A 183 10.95 19.51 -23.56
CA LEU A 183 11.81 19.96 -22.45
C LEU A 183 13.29 20.05 -22.84
N VAL A 184 13.67 19.59 -24.03
CA VAL A 184 15.04 19.73 -24.52
C VAL A 184 15.25 21.18 -24.92
N THR A 185 16.19 21.84 -24.26
CA THR A 185 16.66 23.15 -24.70
C THR A 185 17.32 22.99 -26.07
N PRO A 186 17.01 23.83 -27.07
CA PRO A 186 17.71 23.78 -28.34
C PRO A 186 19.21 23.94 -28.07
N GLU A 187 20.03 23.08 -28.69
CA GLU A 187 21.47 23.28 -28.65
C GLU A 187 21.76 24.67 -29.23
N LEU A 188 22.44 25.51 -28.45
CA LEU A 188 23.04 26.71 -29.01
C LEU A 188 24.10 26.23 -29.99
N GLU A 189 23.78 26.26 -31.28
CA GLU A 189 24.77 26.16 -32.35
C GLU A 189 25.84 27.22 -32.06
N ASN A 190 27.05 26.76 -31.77
CA ASN A 190 28.28 27.53 -31.83
C ASN A 190 29.14 26.93 -32.94
#